data_AF-D1AQU3-F1
#
_entry.id   AF-D1AQU3-F1
#
_cell.length_a   1.000
_cell.length_b   1.000
_cell.length_c   1.000
_cell.angle_alpha   90.00
_cell.angle_beta   90.00
_cell.angle_gamma   90.00
#
_symmetry.space_group_name_H-M   'P 1'
#
loop_
_entity.id
_entity.type
_entity.pdbx_description
1 polymer ?
#
loop_
_entity_poly.entity_id
_entity_poly.type
_entity_poly.pdbx_seq_one_letter_code
_entity_poly.pdbx_strand_id
1 'polypeptide(L)'
;MKKRLLVLFLVLGVISFSTSCYIYEYEKKDGKVIFSQSIVPGGHTIKTNQVKKADLKTFEVLDKSEKVARDKKNFYYMGKLVKGIDGETVEVVNVETKNPDMGKKIVDGIEVTVRLSTAAHCFKPYITEVRDKNGNHLIMDIQSGMYELVE
;
A
#
# COMPACT_ATOMS: atom_id res chain seq x y z
N MET A 1 23.54 15.89 -46.37
CA MET A 1 22.85 14.68 -45.86
C MET A 1 22.95 14.63 -44.33
N LYS A 2 21.86 14.98 -43.65
CA LYS A 2 21.68 14.98 -42.18
C LYS A 2 21.45 13.54 -41.70
N LYS A 3 22.48 12.83 -41.21
CA LYS A 3 22.33 11.47 -40.64
C LYS A 3 23.19 11.18 -39.40
N ARG A 4 23.71 12.19 -38.71
CA ARG A 4 24.58 11.97 -37.53
C ARG A 4 24.08 12.58 -36.20
N LEU A 5 22.84 13.07 -36.15
CA LEU A 5 22.29 13.71 -34.94
C LEU A 5 21.28 12.85 -34.16
N LEU A 6 20.91 11.66 -34.63
CA LEU A 6 19.85 10.87 -34.01
C LEU A 6 20.32 9.81 -32.98
N VAL A 7 21.64 9.64 -32.77
CA VAL A 7 22.16 8.58 -31.88
C VAL A 7 22.56 9.13 -30.50
N LEU A 8 22.75 10.45 -30.33
CA LEU A 8 23.11 11.00 -29.01
C LEU A 8 21.94 11.04 -28.01
N PHE A 9 20.69 11.03 -28.48
CA PHE A 9 19.51 11.03 -27.61
C PHE A 9 19.11 9.64 -27.08
N LEU A 10 19.67 8.55 -27.63
CA LEU A 10 19.39 7.20 -27.14
C LEU A 10 20.15 6.84 -25.85
N VAL A 11 21.21 7.58 -25.50
CA VAL A 11 21.98 7.34 -24.27
C VAL A 11 21.46 8.18 -23.09
N LEU A 12 20.76 9.28 -23.36
CA LEU A 12 20.09 10.11 -22.33
C LEU A 12 18.66 9.64 -22.02
N GLY A 13 18.16 8.64 -22.76
CA GLY A 13 16.83 8.05 -22.61
C GLY A 13 16.70 7.03 -21.49
N VAL A 14 17.70 6.87 -20.61
CA VAL A 14 17.45 6.42 -19.24
C VAL A 14 16.81 7.59 -18.51
N ILE A 15 15.54 7.85 -18.85
CA ILE A 15 14.63 8.51 -17.93
C ILE A 15 14.77 7.70 -16.66
N SER A 16 15.37 8.31 -15.65
CA SER A 16 15.41 7.83 -14.29
C SER A 16 13.98 7.62 -13.85
N PHE A 17 13.44 6.43 -14.13
CA PHE A 17 12.28 5.87 -13.49
C PHE A 17 12.68 5.78 -12.02
N SER A 18 12.50 6.87 -11.28
CA SER A 18 12.65 6.84 -9.84
C SER A 18 11.56 5.89 -9.37
N THR A 19 11.99 4.70 -8.97
CA THR A 19 11.11 3.65 -8.45
C THR A 19 10.72 4.05 -7.04
N SER A 20 9.96 5.14 -6.93
CA SER A 20 9.45 5.57 -5.65
C SER A 20 8.27 4.68 -5.25
N CYS A 21 8.28 4.21 -4.01
CA CYS A 21 7.20 3.44 -3.44
C CYS A 21 6.76 4.07 -2.12
N TYR A 22 5.61 3.63 -1.61
CA TYR A 22 5.08 4.09 -0.33
C TYR A 22 5.29 3.03 0.74
N ILE A 23 5.72 3.48 1.90
CA ILE A 23 5.64 2.72 3.14
C ILE A 23 4.56 3.33 4.03
N TYR A 24 3.93 2.47 4.81
CA TYR A 24 2.87 2.83 5.75
C TYR A 24 3.30 2.34 7.11
N GLU A 25 2.97 3.09 8.16
CA GLU A 25 3.32 2.74 9.53
C GLU A 25 2.24 3.24 10.49
N TYR A 26 2.02 2.47 11.55
CA TYR A 26 1.23 2.88 12.71
C TYR A 26 2.13 2.96 13.95
N GLU A 27 2.04 4.07 14.67
CA GLU A 27 2.80 4.31 15.91
C GLU A 27 1.83 4.68 17.06
N LYS A 28 2.06 4.12 18.25
CA LYS A 28 1.38 4.57 19.48
C LYS A 28 2.24 5.65 20.14
N LYS A 29 1.79 6.90 20.09
CA LYS A 29 2.52 8.07 20.59
C LYS A 29 1.58 9.04 21.30
N ASP A 30 2.01 9.56 22.45
CA ASP A 30 1.27 10.56 23.25
C ASP A 30 -0.20 10.17 23.53
N GLY A 31 -0.43 8.90 23.86
CA GLY A 31 -1.78 8.38 24.11
C GLY A 31 -2.68 8.42 22.87
N LYS A 32 -2.10 8.31 21.67
CA LYS A 32 -2.80 8.29 20.39
C LYS A 32 -2.17 7.25 19.47
N VAL A 33 -2.97 6.76 18.53
CA VAL A 33 -2.45 6.01 17.38
C VAL A 33 -2.26 7.00 16.24
N ILE A 34 -1.07 7.02 15.66
CA ILE A 34 -0.68 7.85 14.53
C ILE A 34 -0.43 6.96 13.33
N PHE A 35 -1.01 7.30 12.19
CA PHE A 35 -0.74 6.68 10.90
C PHE A 35 0.15 7.60 10.07
N SER A 36 1.17 7.04 9.44
CA SER A 36 2.09 7.76 8.56
C SER A 36 2.23 7.07 7.21
N GLN A 37 2.35 7.86 6.16
CA GLN A 37 2.73 7.43 4.81
C GLN A 37 4.00 8.16 4.41
N SER A 38 5.01 7.42 3.97
CA SER A 38 6.29 7.98 3.54
C SER A 38 6.66 7.50 2.14
N ILE A 39 7.34 8.36 1.39
CA ILE A 39 7.92 8.03 0.08
C ILE A 39 9.34 7.52 0.27
N VAL A 40 9.67 6.40 -0.39
CA VAL A 40 11.02 5.85 -0.46
C VAL A 40 11.42 5.62 -1.93
N PRO A 41 12.70 5.72 -2.31
CA PRO A 41 13.83 6.12 -1.46
C PRO A 41 13.74 7.60 -1.04
N GLY A 42 14.20 7.92 0.17
CA GLY A 42 14.19 9.28 0.73
C GLY A 42 13.57 9.38 2.13
N GLY A 43 12.66 8.46 2.48
CA GLY A 43 12.08 8.39 3.83
C GLY A 43 11.25 9.62 4.21
N HIS A 44 10.80 10.40 3.23
CA HIS A 44 10.05 11.62 3.47
C HIS A 44 8.60 11.27 3.80
N THR A 45 8.17 11.60 5.02
CA THR A 45 6.77 11.50 5.42
C THR A 45 5.93 12.52 4.65
N ILE A 46 4.97 12.02 3.88
CA ILE A 46 4.08 12.85 3.05
C ILE A 46 2.70 13.01 3.65
N LYS A 47 2.30 12.12 4.57
CA LYS A 47 1.03 12.20 5.26
C LYS A 47 1.18 11.63 6.65
N THR A 48 0.62 12.34 7.62
CA THR A 48 0.48 11.86 9.00
C THR A 48 -0.90 12.25 9.50
N ASN A 49 -1.61 11.33 10.13
CA ASN A 49 -2.86 11.63 10.80
C ASN A 49 -3.03 10.80 12.06
N GLN A 50 -3.73 11.39 13.04
CA GLN A 50 -4.22 10.63 14.18
C GLN A 50 -5.34 9.68 13.71
N VAL A 51 -5.28 8.41 14.11
CA VAL A 51 -6.35 7.45 13.87
C VAL A 51 -7.48 7.74 14.86
N LYS A 52 -8.62 8.21 14.34
CA LYS A 52 -9.75 8.61 15.18
C LYS A 52 -10.42 7.40 15.82
N LYS A 53 -10.89 7.58 17.06
CA LYS A 53 -11.63 6.58 17.85
C LYS A 53 -10.86 5.28 18.15
N ALA A 54 -9.56 5.23 17.87
CA ALA A 54 -8.72 4.07 18.15
C ALA A 54 -8.65 3.77 19.65
N ASP A 55 -8.99 2.55 20.03
CA ASP A 55 -8.70 2.03 21.36
C ASP A 55 -7.24 1.54 21.42
N LEU A 56 -6.37 2.37 22.00
CA LEU A 56 -4.93 2.09 22.17
C LEU A 56 -4.63 0.72 22.77
N LYS A 57 -5.45 0.26 23.71
CA LYS A 57 -5.18 -0.98 24.47
C LYS A 57 -5.34 -2.20 23.59
N THR A 58 -6.29 -2.16 22.67
CA THR A 58 -6.65 -3.29 21.80
C THR A 58 -6.24 -3.08 20.35
N PHE A 59 -5.62 -1.94 20.02
CA PHE A 59 -5.16 -1.63 18.67
C PHE A 59 -4.03 -2.56 18.20
N GLU A 60 -4.22 -3.16 17.03
CA GLU A 60 -3.38 -4.16 16.39
C GLU A 60 -3.30 -3.90 14.87
N VAL A 61 -2.09 -3.94 14.29
CA VAL A 61 -1.90 -3.93 12.84
C VAL A 61 -2.04 -5.37 12.34
N LEU A 62 -2.92 -5.61 11.37
CA LEU A 62 -3.31 -6.97 11.00
C LEU A 62 -2.38 -7.63 9.97
N ASP A 63 -1.46 -6.87 9.39
CA ASP A 63 -0.69 -7.36 8.25
C ASP A 63 0.66 -6.68 8.06
N LYS A 64 1.46 -7.23 7.14
CA LYS A 64 2.79 -6.70 6.82
C LYS A 64 2.78 -5.47 5.91
N SER A 65 1.70 -5.23 5.17
CA SER A 65 1.52 -3.99 4.38
C SER A 65 1.30 -2.76 5.25
N GLU A 66 0.90 -2.97 6.51
CA GLU A 66 0.67 -1.92 7.50
C GLU A 66 -0.39 -0.92 7.02
N LYS A 67 -1.27 -1.36 6.09
CA LYS A 67 -2.41 -0.57 5.62
C LYS A 67 -3.63 -0.82 6.46
N VAL A 68 -3.81 -2.02 6.98
CA VAL A 68 -4.99 -2.38 7.78
C VAL A 68 -4.63 -2.57 9.25
N ALA A 69 -5.54 -2.16 10.11
CA ALA A 69 -5.43 -2.36 11.53
C ALA A 69 -6.84 -2.55 12.11
N ARG A 70 -6.90 -3.00 13.35
CA ARG A 70 -8.15 -3.08 14.11
C ARG A 70 -7.94 -2.65 15.55
N ASP A 71 -9.04 -2.43 16.23
CA ASP A 71 -9.13 -2.54 17.68
C ASP A 71 -10.32 -3.45 18.02
N LYS A 72 -10.67 -3.59 19.30
CA LYS A 72 -11.76 -4.47 19.74
C LYS A 72 -13.13 -4.17 19.08
N LYS A 73 -13.34 -2.99 18.51
CA LYS A 73 -14.62 -2.59 17.90
C LYS A 73 -14.50 -2.18 16.44
N ASN A 74 -13.35 -1.67 16.05
CA ASN A 74 -13.17 -0.93 14.82
C ASN A 74 -12.18 -1.61 13.88
N PHE A 75 -12.45 -1.50 12.59
CA PHE A 75 -11.48 -1.78 11.53
C PHE A 75 -10.99 -0.48 10.89
N TYR A 76 -9.70 -0.44 10.56
CA TYR A 76 -9.01 0.72 10.03
C TYR A 76 -8.33 0.39 8.71
N TYR A 77 -8.46 1.29 7.74
CA TYR A 77 -7.76 1.25 6.47
C TYR A 77 -7.01 2.57 6.24
N MET A 78 -5.69 2.50 6.08
CA MET A 78 -4.79 3.63 5.90
C MET A 78 -5.03 4.77 6.90
N GLY A 79 -5.14 4.42 8.19
CA GLY A 79 -5.33 5.36 9.27
C GLY A 79 -6.76 5.89 9.45
N LYS A 80 -7.74 5.42 8.66
CA LYS A 80 -9.14 5.85 8.74
C LYS A 80 -10.03 4.71 9.24
N LEU A 81 -11.02 5.05 10.07
CA LEU A 81 -12.05 4.09 10.50
C LEU A 81 -12.96 3.75 9.33
N VAL A 82 -13.17 2.46 9.08
CA VAL A 82 -14.11 1.95 8.08
C VAL A 82 -15.37 1.49 8.80
N LYS A 83 -16.51 2.11 8.52
CA LYS A 83 -17.78 1.69 9.15
C LYS A 83 -18.30 0.39 8.54
N GLY A 84 -18.97 -0.42 9.35
CA GLY A 84 -19.67 -1.62 8.89
C GLY A 84 -18.80 -2.88 8.82
N ILE A 85 -17.52 -2.79 9.14
CA ILE A 85 -16.63 -3.95 9.33
C ILE A 85 -16.40 -4.15 10.83
N ASP A 86 -16.68 -5.35 11.33
CA ASP A 86 -16.57 -5.72 12.73
C ASP A 86 -15.11 -5.92 13.15
N GLY A 87 -14.57 -4.98 13.92
CA GLY A 87 -13.17 -5.03 14.34
C GLY A 87 -12.82 -6.24 15.23
N GLU A 88 -13.76 -6.76 16.01
CA GLU A 88 -13.49 -7.88 16.92
C GLU A 88 -13.18 -9.19 16.16
N THR A 89 -13.91 -9.44 15.09
CA THR A 89 -13.85 -10.70 14.33
C THR A 89 -13.08 -10.60 13.02
N VAL A 90 -12.68 -9.41 12.58
CA VAL A 90 -12.00 -9.23 11.31
C VAL A 90 -10.63 -9.91 11.26
N GLU A 91 -10.39 -10.64 10.18
CA GLU A 91 -9.12 -11.29 9.84
C GLU A 91 -8.72 -11.01 8.38
N VAL A 92 -7.42 -11.10 8.09
CA VAL A 92 -6.90 -10.99 6.72
C VAL A 92 -7.00 -12.37 6.06
N VAL A 93 -7.72 -12.45 4.94
CA VAL A 93 -7.99 -13.74 4.27
C VAL A 93 -7.21 -13.89 2.98
N ASN A 94 -7.07 -12.81 2.21
CA ASN A 94 -6.36 -12.87 0.93
C ASN A 94 -5.28 -11.79 0.85
N VAL A 95 -4.08 -12.28 0.55
CA VAL A 95 -2.87 -11.48 0.45
C VAL A 95 -2.19 -11.83 -0.85
N GLU A 96 -2.21 -10.89 -1.79
CA GLU A 96 -1.47 -11.01 -3.03
C GLU A 96 -0.02 -10.57 -2.81
N THR A 97 0.89 -11.51 -3.00
CA THR A 97 2.34 -11.24 -3.06
C THR A 97 2.80 -10.86 -4.46
N LYS A 98 1.89 -10.87 -5.43
CA LYS A 98 2.16 -10.55 -6.84
C LYS A 98 2.02 -9.05 -7.07
N ASN A 99 3.14 -8.45 -7.46
CA ASN A 99 3.13 -7.15 -8.11
C ASN A 99 2.52 -7.33 -9.52
N PRO A 100 1.54 -6.51 -9.99
CA PRO A 100 1.11 -6.51 -11.39
C PRO A 100 2.27 -6.28 -12.39
N ASP A 101 3.43 -5.79 -11.93
CA ASP A 101 4.62 -5.57 -12.75
C ASP A 101 5.68 -6.70 -12.68
N MET A 102 5.39 -7.85 -12.05
CA MET A 102 6.29 -9.02 -11.98
C MET A 102 5.97 -10.14 -13.00
N GLY A 103 5.30 -9.81 -14.10
CA GLY A 103 5.17 -10.73 -15.23
C GLY A 103 6.33 -10.57 -16.20
N LYS A 104 6.90 -11.68 -16.70
CA LYS A 104 7.55 -11.67 -18.02
C LYS A 104 6.55 -11.04 -18.99
N LYS A 105 6.83 -9.84 -19.50
CA LYS A 105 5.92 -9.15 -20.41
C LYS A 105 6.45 -9.36 -21.81
N ILE A 106 5.61 -9.93 -22.68
CA ILE A 106 5.92 -9.95 -24.11
C ILE A 106 5.47 -8.60 -24.67
N VAL A 107 6.42 -7.77 -25.10
CA VAL A 107 6.14 -6.54 -25.84
C VAL A 107 6.72 -6.76 -27.24
N ASP A 108 5.87 -6.70 -28.27
CA ASP A 108 6.24 -6.92 -29.67
C ASP A 108 7.03 -8.21 -29.94
N GLY A 109 6.62 -9.30 -29.29
CA GLY A 109 7.26 -10.61 -29.45
C GLY A 109 8.59 -10.78 -28.69
N ILE A 110 9.03 -9.76 -27.94
CA ILE A 110 10.24 -9.80 -27.13
C ILE A 110 9.86 -10.03 -25.66
N GLU A 111 10.45 -11.06 -25.05
CA GLU A 111 10.34 -11.29 -23.62
C GLU A 111 11.13 -10.24 -22.85
N VAL A 112 10.42 -9.27 -22.28
CA VAL A 112 11.00 -8.26 -21.40
C VAL A 112 10.90 -8.76 -19.96
N THR A 113 12.05 -9.04 -19.36
CA THR A 113 12.13 -9.22 -17.91
C THR A 113 12.25 -7.86 -17.25
N VAL A 114 11.18 -7.37 -16.66
CA VAL A 114 11.21 -6.16 -15.83
C VAL A 114 11.90 -6.52 -14.50
N ARG A 115 13.15 -6.10 -14.31
CA ARG A 115 13.82 -6.16 -13.01
C ARG A 115 13.63 -4.82 -12.30
N LEU A 116 12.76 -4.78 -11.29
CA LEU A 116 12.68 -3.63 -10.39
C LEU A 116 13.68 -3.74 -9.23
N SER A 117 13.96 -2.58 -8.63
CA SER A 117 15.03 -2.30 -7.67
C SER A 117 15.13 -3.32 -6.52
N THR A 118 16.36 -3.52 -6.03
CA THR A 118 16.73 -4.40 -4.90
C THR A 118 16.21 -3.94 -3.53
N ALA A 119 15.34 -2.94 -3.50
CA ALA A 119 14.78 -2.38 -2.28
C ALA A 119 13.71 -3.32 -1.71
N ALA A 120 14.11 -4.39 -1.02
CA ALA A 120 13.23 -5.30 -0.28
C ALA A 120 12.17 -4.56 0.57
N HIS A 121 12.49 -3.34 1.03
CA HIS A 121 11.59 -2.47 1.79
C HIS A 121 10.37 -1.94 1.00
N CYS A 122 10.39 -2.01 -0.34
CA CYS A 122 9.25 -1.68 -1.20
C CYS A 122 8.34 -2.89 -1.50
N PHE A 123 8.75 -4.10 -1.13
CA PHE A 123 7.99 -5.32 -1.40
C PHE A 123 7.14 -5.68 -0.18
N LYS A 124 6.09 -4.90 0.03
CA LYS A 124 5.05 -5.26 0.99
C LYS A 124 3.92 -6.00 0.27
N PRO A 125 3.32 -7.03 0.89
CA PRO A 125 2.17 -7.72 0.32
C PRO A 125 0.98 -6.77 0.13
N TYR A 126 0.06 -7.12 -0.78
CA TYR A 126 -1.18 -6.38 -1.00
C TYR A 126 -2.34 -7.20 -0.46
N ILE A 127 -3.02 -6.69 0.57
CA ILE A 127 -4.27 -7.30 1.01
C ILE A 127 -5.35 -6.93 0.01
N THR A 128 -6.07 -7.95 -0.45
CA THR A 128 -7.20 -7.78 -1.36
C THR A 128 -8.53 -7.98 -0.63
N GLU A 129 -8.53 -8.73 0.47
CA GLU A 129 -9.75 -9.12 1.17
C GLU A 129 -9.53 -9.33 2.67
N VAL A 130 -10.46 -8.83 3.46
CA VAL A 130 -10.62 -9.15 4.89
C VAL A 130 -11.97 -9.82 5.11
N ARG A 131 -12.11 -10.61 6.15
CA ARG A 131 -13.37 -11.26 6.52
C ARG A 131 -13.70 -10.97 7.96
N ASP A 132 -14.94 -10.65 8.25
CA ASP A 132 -15.49 -10.58 9.59
C ASP A 132 -16.66 -11.59 9.75
N LYS A 133 -17.36 -11.54 10.88
CA LYS A 133 -18.55 -12.39 11.13
C LYS A 133 -19.72 -12.18 10.17
N ASN A 134 -19.78 -11.05 9.49
CA ASN A 134 -20.82 -10.68 8.52
C ASN A 134 -20.47 -11.10 7.09
N GLY A 135 -19.19 -11.37 6.82
CA GLY A 135 -18.74 -11.95 5.57
C GLY A 135 -17.40 -11.40 5.10
N ASN A 136 -17.19 -11.50 3.79
CA ASN A 136 -15.96 -11.02 3.16
C ASN A 136 -16.13 -9.56 2.70
N HIS A 137 -15.05 -8.80 2.77
CA HIS A 137 -14.96 -7.40 2.37
C HIS A 137 -13.73 -7.19 1.49
N LEU A 138 -13.94 -6.75 0.25
CA LEU A 138 -12.85 -6.45 -0.65
C LEU A 138 -12.24 -5.08 -0.28
N ILE A 139 -10.92 -5.01 -0.25
CA ILE A 139 -10.22 -3.73 -0.01
C ILE A 139 -10.51 -2.73 -1.15
N MET A 140 -10.74 -3.21 -2.37
CA MET A 140 -11.14 -2.37 -3.50
C MET A 140 -12.45 -1.63 -3.25
N ASP A 141 -13.40 -2.24 -2.55
CA ASP A 141 -14.69 -1.63 -2.23
C ASP A 141 -14.53 -0.46 -1.25
N ILE A 142 -13.57 -0.56 -0.34
CA ILE A 142 -13.18 0.52 0.57
C ILE A 142 -12.54 1.66 -0.22
N GLN A 143 -11.65 1.34 -1.17
CA GLN A 143 -10.96 2.32 -2.01
C GLN A 143 -11.91 3.03 -2.99
N SER A 144 -12.93 2.34 -3.49
CA SER A 144 -13.93 2.89 -4.42
C SER A 144 -15.05 3.66 -3.72
N GLY A 145 -15.03 3.75 -2.38
CA GLY A 145 -15.98 4.54 -1.61
C GLY A 145 -17.31 3.84 -1.32
N MET A 146 -17.39 2.51 -1.43
CA MET A 146 -18.59 1.76 -1.00
C MET A 146 -18.71 1.66 0.52
N TYR A 147 -17.64 2.00 1.23
CA TYR A 147 -17.63 2.12 2.69
C TYR A 147 -17.50 3.57 3.11
N GLU A 148 -18.22 3.94 4.17
CA GLU A 148 -18.04 5.23 4.82
C GLU A 148 -16.72 5.24 5.61
N LEU A 149 -15.87 6.22 5.33
CA LEU A 149 -14.61 6.45 6.04
C LEU A 149 -14.73 7.67 6.97
N VAL A 150 -14.32 7.51 8.22
CA VAL A 150 -14.28 8.63 9.18
C VAL A 150 -12.86 9.21 9.23
N GLU A 151 -12.74 10.49 8.88
CA GLU A 151 -11.51 11.30 8.96
C GLU A 151 -11.28 11.95 10.34
#